data_AF-A0A354XV11-F1
#
_entry.id   AF-A0A354XV11-F1
#
_cell.length_a   1.000
_cell.length_b   1.000
_cell.length_c   1.000
_cell.angle_alpha   90.00
_cell.angle_beta   90.00
_cell.angle_gamma   90.00
#
_symmetry.space_group_name_H-M   'P 1'
#
loop_
_entity.id
_entity.type
_entity.pdbx_description
1 polymer ?
#
loop_
_entity_poly.entity_id
_entity_poly.type
_entity_poly.pdbx_seq_one_letter_code
_entity_poly.pdbx_strand_id
1 'polypeptide(L)' 'TEGGKVKVVTRESNLNIRKGPGTDQPIVGKAAHGDVITLISKANDQWWLVRDNDGEEGYCYSQYLEPVR' A
#
# COMPACT_ATOMS: atom_id res chain seq x y z
N THR A 1 -6.72 12.06 -11.24
CA THR A 1 -7.84 11.18 -10.84
C THR A 1 -7.51 10.66 -9.48
N GLU A 2 -8.28 11.03 -8.45
CA GLU A 2 -8.10 10.46 -7.11
C GLU A 2 -8.29 8.94 -7.21
N GLY A 3 -7.26 8.19 -6.82
CA GLY A 3 -7.33 6.75 -6.70
C GLY A 3 -8.33 6.34 -5.61
N GLY A 4 -8.72 5.07 -5.58
CA GLY A 4 -9.59 4.55 -4.51
C GLY A 4 -8.93 4.71 -3.13
N LYS A 5 -9.72 4.69 -2.05
CA LYS A 5 -9.16 4.69 -0.68
C LYS A 5 -9.14 3.28 -0.11
N VAL A 6 -8.04 2.92 0.54
CA VAL A 6 -7.84 1.63 1.20
C VAL A 6 -7.29 1.83 2.59
N LYS A 7 -7.76 1.03 3.55
CA LYS A 7 -7.29 1.01 4.92
C LYS A 7 -6.25 -0.09 5.12
N VAL A 8 -5.17 0.22 5.83
CA VAL A 8 -4.14 -0.75 6.21
C VAL A 8 -4.62 -1.58 7.39
N VAL A 9 -4.60 -2.91 7.26
CA VAL A 9 -5.13 -3.87 8.25
C VAL A 9 -4.10 -4.86 8.77
N THR A 10 -2.83 -4.46 8.83
CA THR A 10 -1.76 -5.26 9.44
C THR A 10 -2.00 -5.50 10.94
N ARG A 11 -1.42 -6.55 11.55
CA ARG A 11 -1.64 -6.85 12.99
C ARG A 11 -0.54 -6.30 13.90
N GLU A 12 0.71 -6.61 13.59
CA GLU A 12 1.84 -6.40 14.52
C GLU A 12 2.89 -5.41 14.00
N SER A 13 2.87 -5.08 12.70
CA SER A 13 3.89 -4.25 12.06
C SER A 13 3.30 -3.31 11.01
N ASN A 14 4.06 -2.28 10.66
CA ASN A 14 3.71 -1.37 9.57
C ASN A 14 3.80 -2.09 8.22
N LEU A 15 2.92 -1.71 7.30
CA LEU A 15 2.95 -2.16 5.91
C LEU A 15 4.13 -1.51 5.19
N ASN A 16 5.04 -2.32 4.67
CA ASN A 16 6.12 -1.83 3.82
C ASN A 16 5.61 -1.48 2.42
N ILE A 17 5.97 -0.30 1.94
CA ILE A 17 5.75 0.17 0.57
C ILE A 17 7.09 0.09 -0.16
N ARG A 18 7.12 -0.64 -1.27
CA ARG A 18 8.35 -1.02 -1.99
C ARG A 18 8.42 -0.40 -3.37
N LYS A 19 9.63 -0.22 -3.88
CA LYS A 19 9.88 0.40 -5.19
C LYS A 19 9.30 -0.39 -6.38
N GLY A 20 9.09 -1.69 -6.20
CA GLY A 20 8.51 -2.57 -7.21
C GLY A 20 7.71 -3.73 -6.59
N PRO A 21 7.00 -4.51 -7.41
CA PRO A 21 6.26 -5.69 -6.96
C PRO A 21 7.24 -6.83 -6.64
N GLY A 22 7.60 -6.99 -5.36
CA GLY A 22 8.48 -8.06 -4.89
C GLY A 22 9.00 -7.82 -3.48
N THR A 23 9.23 -8.88 -2.71
CA THR A 23 9.76 -8.78 -1.34
C THR A 23 11.26 -8.43 -1.28
N ASP A 24 11.95 -8.62 -2.39
CA ASP A 24 13.36 -8.26 -2.63
C ASP A 24 13.55 -6.78 -3.01
N GLN A 25 12.45 -6.09 -3.35
CA GLN A 25 12.50 -4.69 -3.78
C GLN A 25 12.77 -3.75 -2.60
N PRO A 26 13.54 -2.66 -2.80
CA PRO A 26 13.81 -1.66 -1.77
C PRO A 26 12.52 -1.09 -1.16
N ILE A 27 12.53 -0.85 0.15
CA ILE A 27 11.43 -0.17 0.86
C ILE A 27 11.60 1.34 0.64
N VAL A 28 10.55 1.99 0.14
CA VAL A 28 10.51 3.45 -0.11
C VAL A 28 9.63 4.18 0.89
N GLY A 29 8.67 3.49 1.51
CA GLY A 29 7.77 4.06 2.51
C GLY A 29 7.19 3.00 3.43
N LYS A 30 6.44 3.44 4.43
CA LYS A 30 5.69 2.57 5.34
C LYS A 30 4.36 3.21 5.70
N ALA A 31 3.32 2.39 5.85
CA ALA A 31 2.02 2.83 6.37
C ALA A 31 1.68 2.08 7.66
N ALA A 32 1.17 2.78 8.67
CA ALA A 32 0.79 2.21 9.95
C ALA A 32 -0.55 1.47 9.86
N HIS A 33 -0.81 0.59 10.84
CA HIS A 33 -2.14 -0.01 10.98
C HIS A 33 -3.21 1.08 11.13
N GLY A 34 -4.29 0.97 10.37
CA GLY A 34 -5.40 1.89 10.41
C GLY A 34 -5.28 3.08 9.46
N ASP A 35 -4.09 3.33 8.87
CA ASP A 35 -3.92 4.39 7.89
C ASP A 35 -4.83 4.16 6.69
N VAL A 36 -5.43 5.25 6.19
CA VAL A 36 -6.19 5.26 4.94
C VAL A 36 -5.34 5.90 3.87
N ILE A 37 -4.84 5.08 2.94
CA ILE A 37 -3.96 5.49 1.85
C ILE A 37 -4.68 5.42 0.51
N THR A 38 -4.05 5.95 -0.55
CA THR A 38 -4.64 5.99 -1.88
C THR A 38 -4.20 4.78 -2.70
N LEU A 39 -5.15 3.99 -3.21
CA LEU A 39 -4.94 2.95 -4.22
C LEU A 39 -4.93 3.58 -5.61
N ILE A 40 -3.78 3.55 -6.28
CA ILE A 40 -3.60 4.08 -7.63
C ILE A 40 -3.95 3.02 -8.68
N SER A 41 -3.38 1.82 -8.57
CA SER A 41 -3.60 0.74 -9.52
C SER A 41 -3.31 -0.64 -8.93
N LYS A 42 -3.77 -1.68 -9.60
CA LYS A 42 -3.49 -3.08 -9.25
C LYS A 42 -2.53 -3.64 -10.29
N ALA A 43 -1.27 -3.83 -9.94
CA ALA A 43 -0.27 -4.37 -10.87
C ALA A 43 -0.48 -5.87 -11.11
N ASN A 44 -0.87 -6.60 -10.06
CA ASN A 44 -1.32 -7.99 -10.11
C ASN A 44 -2.19 -8.30 -8.88
N ASP A 45 -2.56 -9.56 -8.71
CA ASP A 45 -3.43 -10.01 -7.61
C ASP A 45 -2.84 -9.75 -6.21
N GLN A 46 -1.51 -9.78 -6.09
CA GLN A 46 -0.80 -9.66 -4.82
C GLN A 46 -0.24 -8.25 -4.57
N TRP A 47 0.09 -7.49 -5.61
CA TRP A 47 0.82 -6.22 -5.50
C TRP A 47 0.04 -5.07 -6.10
N TRP A 48 -0.27 -4.09 -5.25
CA TRP A 48 -0.99 -2.88 -5.64
C TRP A 48 -0.10 -1.66 -5.49
N LEU A 49 -0.21 -0.74 -6.45
CA LEU A 49 0.43 0.56 -6.41
C LEU A 49 -0.42 1.48 -5.54
N VAL A 50 0.19 2.02 -4.49
CA VAL A 50 -0.44 2.93 -3.54
C VAL A 50 0.37 4.22 -3.41
N ARG A 51 -0.29 5.26 -2.89
CA ARG A 51 0.35 6.48 -2.39
C ARG A 51 0.04 6.65 -0.92
N ASP A 52 1.05 6.78 -0.09
CA ASP A 52 0.89 7.04 1.34
C ASP A 52 0.50 8.49 1.65
N ASN A 53 0.40 8.82 2.94
CA ASN A 53 -0.02 10.14 3.42
C ASN A 53 1.07 11.21 3.26
N ASP A 54 2.34 10.81 3.09
CA ASP A 54 3.47 11.70 2.83
C ASP A 54 3.65 11.95 1.32
N GLY A 55 2.91 11.22 0.48
CA GLY A 55 2.89 11.37 -0.97
C GLY A 55 3.83 10.42 -1.72
N GLU A 56 4.49 9.49 -1.02
CA GLU A 56 5.38 8.50 -1.62
C GLU A 56 4.56 7.42 -2.33
N GLU A 57 4.94 7.06 -3.56
CA GLU A 57 4.29 6.02 -4.34
C GLU A 57 5.11 4.73 -4.37
N GLY A 58 4.43 3.60 -4.17
CA GLY A 58 5.06 2.30 -4.32
C GLY A 58 4.10 1.14 -4.14
N TYR A 59 4.66 -0.06 -4.12
CA TYR A 59 3.94 -1.31 -4.17
C TYR A 59 3.89 -1.97 -2.80
N CYS A 60 2.71 -2.48 -2.43
CA CYS A 60 2.55 -3.26 -1.21
C CYS A 60 1.63 -4.48 -1.45
N TYR A 61 1.67 -5.41 -0.50
CA TYR A 61 0.84 -6.62 -0.56
C TYR A 61 -0.63 -6.27 -0.34
N SER A 62 -1.48 -6.62 -1.31
CA SER A 62 -2.92 -6.34 -1.32
C SER A 62 -3.68 -6.98 -0.15
N GLN A 63 -3.21 -8.13 0.36
CA GLN A 63 -3.81 -8.81 1.50
C GLN A 63 -3.83 -7.99 2.81
N TYR A 64 -3.03 -6.92 2.88
CA TYR A 64 -2.98 -6.02 4.03
C TYR A 64 -3.81 -4.74 3.84
N LEU A 65 -4.64 -4.71 2.78
CA LEU A 65 -5.46 -3.57 2.42
C LEU A 65 -6.93 -3.97 2.33
N GLU A 66 -7.79 -3.13 2.90
CA GLU A 66 -9.24 -3.24 2.76
C GLU A 66 -9.81 -1.98 2.07
N PRO A 67 -10.70 -2.10 1.07
CA PRO A 67 -11.38 -0.94 0.51
C PRO A 67 -12.16 -0.17 1.58
N VAL A 68 -11.98 1.16 1.61
CA VAL A 68 -12.85 2.03 2.41
C VAL A 68 -14.17 2.20 1.66
N ARG A 69 -15.28 1.93 2.34
CA ARG A 69 -16.64 2.18 1.83
C ARG A 69 -17.14 3.54 2.30
#